data_AF-B5W643-F1
#
_entry.id   AF-B5W643-F1
#
_cell.length_a   1.000
_cell.length_b   1.000
_cell.length_c   1.000
_cell.angle_alpha   90.00
_cell.angle_beta   90.00
_cell.angle_gamma   90.00
#
_symmetry.space_group_name_H-M   'P 1'
#
loop_
_entity.id
_entity.type
_entity.pdbx_description
1 polymer ?
#
loop_
_entity_poly.entity_id
_entity_poly.type
_entity_poly.pdbx_seq_one_letter_code
_entity_poly.pdbx_strand_id
1 'polypeptide(L)'
;MSKSAIATAANSGLGFYSSPLVEPETPKISPLISQSIKLENIDTIGSGNTPRLVYQTSAGRCSRLVSKADLARIWSCFLSIRGVKHSRILEINITDHSLIIQTNQGTVAVDKNQAKMFLSRYNRVALEPLQVRLIPQGAVVWNPDHHTLSLVKSGGCTCEDWRYRQTICKHQIAAQLCQMPSN
;
A
#
# COMPACT_ATOMS: atom_id res chain seq x y z
N MET A 1 -31.73 -55.89 1.07
CA MET A 1 -30.40 -55.94 0.41
C MET A 1 -30.27 -54.65 -0.41
N SER A 2 -29.77 -53.53 0.10
CA SER A 2 -28.43 -53.17 0.59
C SER A 2 -27.31 -53.32 -0.44
N LYS A 3 -26.82 -52.17 -0.94
CA LYS A 3 -25.45 -51.78 -1.36
C LYS A 3 -25.59 -50.38 -2.00
N SER A 4 -25.43 -49.27 -1.27
CA SER A 4 -24.18 -48.60 -0.87
C SER A 4 -23.14 -48.50 -1.99
N ALA A 5 -22.97 -47.28 -2.51
CA ALA A 5 -21.68 -46.74 -2.91
C ALA A 5 -21.68 -45.23 -2.66
N ILE A 6 -20.83 -44.85 -1.72
CA ILE A 6 -20.55 -43.50 -1.24
C ILE A 6 -19.70 -42.77 -2.28
N ALA A 7 -20.02 -41.51 -2.56
CA ALA A 7 -19.05 -40.54 -3.05
C ALA A 7 -19.20 -39.25 -2.25
N THR A 8 -18.44 -39.21 -1.14
CA THR A 8 -18.19 -38.07 -0.28
C THR A 8 -16.97 -37.30 -0.82
N ALA A 9 -16.94 -35.99 -0.54
CA ALA A 9 -15.85 -35.00 -0.73
C ALA A 9 -15.74 -34.43 -2.16
N ALA A 10 -15.79 -33.13 -2.40
CA ALA A 10 -15.08 -32.09 -1.67
C ALA A 10 -15.97 -30.91 -1.25
N ASN A 11 -16.33 -30.91 0.04
CA ASN A 11 -16.62 -29.69 0.77
C ASN A 11 -15.27 -29.19 1.34
N SER A 12 -14.40 -28.65 0.48
CA SER A 12 -13.11 -28.09 0.89
C SER A 12 -13.26 -26.65 1.34
N GLY A 13 -13.80 -26.53 2.56
CA GLY A 13 -13.32 -25.65 3.62
C GLY A 13 -12.57 -24.38 3.25
N LEU A 14 -13.31 -23.34 2.89
CA LEU A 14 -13.10 -22.03 3.50
C LEU A 14 -14.37 -21.69 4.25
N GLY A 15 -14.55 -22.40 5.37
CA GLY A 15 -15.47 -21.99 6.41
C GLY A 15 -15.01 -20.61 6.86
N PHE A 16 -15.68 -19.57 6.38
CA PHE A 16 -15.72 -18.29 7.05
C PHE A 16 -16.19 -18.60 8.46
N TYR A 17 -15.24 -18.66 9.40
CA TYR A 17 -15.61 -18.56 10.79
C TYR A 17 -16.37 -17.25 10.91
N SER A 18 -17.67 -17.40 11.11
CA SER A 18 -18.62 -16.40 11.55
C SER A 18 -18.17 -15.91 12.93
N SER A 19 -17.01 -15.26 13.01
CA SER A 19 -16.79 -14.28 14.05
C SER A 19 -17.68 -13.10 13.67
N PRO A 20 -18.67 -12.71 14.50
CA PRO A 20 -19.07 -11.33 14.45
C PRO A 20 -17.81 -10.50 14.79
N LEU A 21 -17.75 -9.21 14.41
CA LEU A 21 -17.10 -8.12 15.17
C LEU A 21 -16.20 -7.15 14.39
N VAL A 22 -15.81 -7.38 13.12
CA VAL A 22 -15.22 -6.30 12.31
C VAL A 22 -15.66 -6.41 10.85
N GLU A 23 -16.45 -5.45 10.40
CA GLU A 23 -16.74 -5.26 8.98
C GLU A 23 -15.44 -4.95 8.24
N PRO A 24 -15.22 -5.53 7.05
CA PRO A 24 -14.07 -5.16 6.25
C PRO A 24 -14.09 -3.66 5.97
N GLU A 25 -12.96 -3.01 6.16
CA GLU A 25 -12.77 -1.60 5.87
C GLU A 25 -12.08 -1.42 4.52
N THR A 26 -12.49 -0.42 3.76
CA THR A 26 -11.78 0.03 2.57
C THR A 26 -10.87 1.21 2.95
N PRO A 27 -9.58 1.22 2.56
CA PRO A 27 -8.70 2.36 2.80
C PRO A 27 -9.32 3.67 2.28
N LYS A 28 -9.64 4.58 3.19
CA LYS A 28 -10.25 5.88 2.85
C LYS A 28 -9.16 6.88 2.45
N ILE A 29 -8.64 6.74 1.23
CA ILE A 29 -7.65 7.65 0.68
C ILE A 29 -8.07 8.19 -0.69
N SER A 30 -7.81 9.47 -0.93
CA SER A 30 -7.91 10.03 -2.28
C SER A 30 -6.70 9.61 -3.11
N PRO A 31 -6.88 9.31 -4.41
CA PRO A 31 -5.76 9.03 -5.30
C PRO A 31 -4.89 10.28 -5.44
N LEU A 32 -3.57 10.07 -5.54
CA LEU A 32 -2.63 11.12 -5.92
C LEU A 32 -2.95 11.64 -7.33
N ILE A 33 -3.27 10.72 -8.23
CA ILE A 33 -3.66 10.95 -9.63
C ILE A 33 -4.85 10.02 -9.92
N SER A 34 -5.92 10.56 -10.50
CA SER A 34 -7.23 9.91 -10.70
C SER A 34 -7.25 8.73 -11.69
N GLN A 35 -6.09 8.20 -12.04
CA GLN A 35 -5.93 7.10 -12.98
C GLN A 35 -4.66 6.31 -12.67
N SER A 36 -4.53 5.12 -13.27
CA SER A 36 -3.32 4.32 -13.15
C SER A 36 -2.12 5.05 -13.76
N ILE A 37 -0.99 5.00 -13.05
CA ILE A 37 0.24 5.71 -13.41
C ILE A 37 1.47 4.83 -13.29
N LYS A 38 2.44 5.07 -14.17
CA LYS A 38 3.84 4.65 -13.98
C LYS A 38 4.67 5.87 -13.64
N LEU A 39 5.19 5.95 -12.42
CA LEU A 39 6.08 7.04 -12.03
C LEU A 39 7.44 6.92 -12.73
N GLU A 40 7.86 8.02 -13.33
CA GLU A 40 9.16 8.15 -14.00
C GLU A 40 10.18 8.87 -13.12
N ASN A 41 9.74 9.96 -12.48
CA ASN A 41 10.58 10.77 -11.62
C ASN A 41 9.80 11.34 -10.43
N ILE A 42 10.57 11.67 -9.39
CA ILE A 42 10.14 12.45 -8.24
C ILE A 42 11.22 13.51 -8.06
N ASP A 43 10.85 14.79 -8.11
CA ASP A 43 11.77 15.91 -7.93
C ASP A 43 11.08 17.05 -7.16
N THR A 44 11.80 18.17 -6.99
CA THR A 44 11.27 19.39 -6.39
C THR A 44 11.36 20.54 -7.38
N ILE A 45 10.41 21.47 -7.32
CA ILE A 45 10.40 22.67 -8.16
C ILE A 45 10.26 23.95 -7.33
N GLY A 46 10.91 25.02 -7.81
CA GLY A 46 10.85 26.36 -7.21
C GLY A 46 11.64 26.48 -5.89
N SER A 47 11.73 27.71 -5.39
CA SER A 47 12.44 28.04 -4.15
C SER A 47 11.87 27.35 -2.90
N GLY A 48 10.58 26.98 -2.93
CA GLY A 48 9.91 26.26 -1.85
C GLY A 48 10.20 24.76 -1.80
N ASN A 49 10.98 24.22 -2.75
CA ASN A 49 11.20 22.79 -2.94
C ASN A 49 9.88 22.00 -2.97
N THR A 50 8.92 22.46 -3.77
CA THR A 50 7.60 21.82 -3.86
C THR A 50 7.75 20.47 -4.56
N PRO A 51 7.31 19.36 -3.95
CA PRO A 51 7.40 18.04 -4.57
C PRO A 51 6.61 17.97 -5.87
N ARG A 52 7.22 17.40 -6.89
CA ARG A 52 6.60 17.13 -8.20
C ARG A 52 6.79 15.66 -8.57
N LEU A 53 5.68 15.05 -8.99
CA LEU A 53 5.64 13.71 -9.55
C LEU A 53 5.59 13.82 -11.06
N VAL A 54 6.48 13.11 -11.75
CA VAL A 54 6.46 12.96 -13.21
C VAL A 54 6.09 11.52 -13.54
N TYR A 55 5.06 11.33 -14.36
CA TYR A 55 4.45 10.04 -14.58
C TYR A 55 3.95 9.87 -16.01
N GLN A 56 3.85 8.62 -16.44
CA GLN A 56 3.31 8.23 -17.74
C GLN A 56 1.86 7.73 -17.58
N THR A 57 1.03 8.13 -18.53
CA THR A 57 -0.35 7.65 -18.73
C THR A 57 -0.53 7.10 -20.15
N SER A 58 -1.72 6.57 -20.48
CA SER A 58 -2.09 6.23 -21.86
C SER A 58 -2.11 7.45 -22.79
N ALA A 59 -2.35 8.64 -22.26
CA ALA A 59 -2.38 9.89 -23.02
C ALA A 59 -1.00 10.56 -23.17
N GLY A 60 0.04 10.02 -22.51
CA GLY A 60 1.40 10.56 -22.55
C GLY A 60 1.97 10.90 -21.17
N ARG A 61 3.05 11.68 -21.20
CA ARG A 61 3.81 12.09 -20.02
C ARG A 61 3.16 13.30 -19.35
N CYS A 62 2.96 13.22 -18.04
CA CYS A 62 2.31 14.25 -17.25
C CYS A 62 3.13 14.57 -16.00
N SER A 63 2.79 15.67 -15.32
CA SER A 63 3.35 15.98 -14.00
C SER A 63 2.31 16.57 -13.06
N ARG A 64 2.51 16.39 -11.75
CA ARG A 64 1.64 16.91 -10.70
C ARG A 64 2.45 17.37 -9.50
N LEU A 65 2.08 18.53 -8.96
CA LEU A 65 2.60 18.99 -7.67
C LEU A 65 1.86 18.32 -6.51
N VAL A 66 2.60 17.93 -5.48
CA VAL A 66 2.06 17.30 -4.27
C VAL A 66 2.39 18.17 -3.07
N SER A 67 1.41 18.39 -2.20
CA SER A 67 1.65 19.16 -0.99
C SER A 67 2.66 18.44 -0.09
N LYS A 68 3.48 19.19 0.65
CA LYS A 68 4.44 18.59 1.61
C LYS A 68 3.72 17.77 2.69
N ALA A 69 2.51 18.20 3.08
CA ALA A 69 1.68 17.49 4.05
C ALA A 69 1.20 16.13 3.53
N ASP A 70 0.69 16.08 2.30
CA ASP A 70 0.30 14.81 1.67
C ASP A 70 1.49 13.88 1.52
N LEU A 71 2.62 14.42 1.06
CA LEU A 71 3.85 13.65 0.91
C LEU A 71 4.27 13.07 2.27
N ALA A 72 4.27 13.86 3.34
CA ALA A 72 4.59 13.39 4.69
C ALA A 72 3.63 12.29 5.17
N ARG A 73 2.32 12.41 4.94
CA ARG A 73 1.34 11.35 5.29
C ARG A 73 1.65 10.04 4.56
N ILE A 74 1.93 10.13 3.26
CA ILE A 74 2.24 8.96 2.42
C ILE A 74 3.52 8.27 2.90
N TRP A 75 4.56 9.04 3.23
CA TRP A 75 5.81 8.46 3.75
C TRP A 75 5.69 7.96 5.19
N SER A 76 4.79 8.50 5.99
CA SER A 76 4.49 7.94 7.32
C SER A 76 3.92 6.53 7.20
N CYS A 77 3.06 6.28 6.19
CA CYS A 77 2.60 4.94 5.84
C CYS A 77 3.77 4.01 5.43
N PHE A 78 4.67 4.48 4.54
CA PHE A 78 5.87 3.72 4.15
C PHE A 78 6.72 3.30 5.36
N LEU A 79 7.02 4.26 6.24
CA LEU A 79 7.85 4.04 7.42
C LEU A 79 7.19 3.06 8.40
N SER A 80 5.87 3.15 8.57
CA SER A 80 5.10 2.25 9.44
C SER A 80 5.16 0.80 8.94
N ILE A 81 4.98 0.57 7.63
CA ILE A 81 5.12 -0.75 7.01
C ILE A 81 6.54 -1.32 7.21
N ARG A 82 7.55 -0.45 7.19
CA ARG A 82 8.96 -0.79 7.42
C ARG A 82 9.30 -1.02 8.90
N GLY A 83 8.36 -0.84 9.82
CA GLY A 83 8.61 -0.93 11.26
C GLY A 83 9.47 0.20 11.83
N VAL A 84 9.61 1.31 11.11
CA VAL A 84 10.37 2.47 11.57
C VAL A 84 9.51 3.29 12.52
N LYS A 85 9.89 3.29 13.80
CA LYS A 85 9.23 4.09 14.84
C LYS A 85 9.45 5.58 14.58
N HIS A 86 8.38 6.34 14.51
CA HIS A 86 8.40 7.79 14.43
C HIS A 86 7.06 8.35 14.94
N SER A 87 7.05 9.58 15.43
CA SER A 87 5.80 10.30 15.74
C SER A 87 5.50 11.43 14.76
N ARG A 88 6.53 11.94 14.06
CA ARG A 88 6.38 12.93 13.00
C ARG A 88 7.53 12.89 12.00
N ILE A 89 7.21 13.22 10.75
CA ILE A 89 8.19 13.57 9.73
C ILE A 89 8.47 15.07 9.84
N LEU A 90 9.75 15.42 9.92
CA LEU A 90 10.24 16.79 10.00
C LEU A 90 10.46 17.37 8.60
N GLU A 91 11.13 16.60 7.75
CA GLU A 91 11.49 17.03 6.40
C GLU A 91 11.62 15.83 5.46
N ILE A 92 11.40 16.08 4.17
CA ILE A 92 11.64 15.12 3.09
C ILE A 92 12.47 15.83 2.02
N ASN A 93 13.72 15.41 1.90
CA ASN A 93 14.66 15.93 0.92
C ASN A 93 14.75 14.97 -0.26
N ILE A 94 14.49 15.46 -1.47
CA ILE A 94 14.50 14.65 -2.69
C ILE A 94 15.78 14.94 -3.46
N THR A 95 16.62 13.92 -3.63
CA THR A 95 17.87 14.02 -4.38
C THR A 95 17.77 13.29 -5.72
N ASP A 96 18.87 13.27 -6.47
CA ASP A 96 18.93 12.55 -7.74
C ASP A 96 18.75 11.04 -7.58
N HIS A 97 19.18 10.47 -6.45
CA HIS A 97 19.21 9.03 -6.23
C HIS A 97 18.32 8.55 -5.08
N SER A 98 17.88 9.42 -4.18
CA SER A 98 17.17 8.99 -2.98
C SER A 98 16.18 10.03 -2.47
N LEU A 99 15.25 9.58 -1.64
CA LEU A 99 14.46 10.42 -0.76
C LEU A 99 15.02 10.25 0.65
N ILE A 100 15.43 11.35 1.25
CA ILE A 100 15.93 11.40 2.63
C ILE A 100 14.79 11.90 3.51
N ILE A 101 14.25 11.02 4.33
CA ILE A 101 13.14 11.30 5.23
C ILE A 101 13.70 11.52 6.62
N GLN A 102 13.63 12.75 7.10
CA GLN A 102 14.04 13.10 8.45
C GLN A 102 12.84 13.01 9.39
N THR A 103 12.98 12.22 10.44
CA THR A 103 11.97 12.03 11.49
C THR A 103 12.51 12.55 12.82
N ASN A 104 11.65 12.59 13.83
CA ASN A 104 12.08 12.87 15.20
C ASN A 104 12.91 11.73 15.84
N GLN A 105 13.05 10.57 15.19
CA GLN A 105 13.79 9.41 15.69
C GLN A 105 15.06 9.12 14.86
N GLY A 106 15.33 9.91 13.83
CA GLY A 106 16.46 9.73 12.93
C GLY A 106 16.09 9.87 11.46
N THR A 107 17.03 9.48 10.60
CA THR A 107 16.94 9.68 9.15
C THR A 107 16.82 8.34 8.44
N VAL A 108 15.92 8.27 7.46
CA VAL A 108 15.75 7.10 6.59
C VAL A 108 15.98 7.52 5.14
N ALA A 109 16.91 6.85 4.46
CA ALA A 109 17.10 6.98 3.03
C ALA A 109 16.29 5.93 2.28
N VAL A 110 15.56 6.36 1.25
CA VAL A 110 14.78 5.50 0.36
C VAL A 110 15.31 5.65 -1.05
N ASP A 111 15.70 4.56 -1.68
CA ASP A 111 16.12 4.57 -3.09
C ASP A 111 15.01 5.11 -4.00
N LYS A 112 15.38 5.90 -5.02
CA LYS A 112 14.40 6.57 -5.88
C LYS A 112 13.53 5.60 -6.69
N ASN A 113 14.06 4.44 -7.09
CA ASN A 113 13.24 3.42 -7.77
C ASN A 113 12.26 2.78 -6.79
N GLN A 114 12.68 2.49 -5.56
CA GLN A 114 11.79 2.04 -4.50
C GLN A 114 10.68 3.06 -4.24
N ALA A 115 11.04 4.35 -4.21
CA ALA A 115 10.07 5.41 -3.98
C ALA A 115 9.02 5.52 -5.10
N LYS A 116 9.45 5.46 -6.36
CA LYS A 116 8.54 5.43 -7.51
C LYS A 116 7.59 4.24 -7.45
N MET A 117 8.11 3.04 -7.15
CA MET A 117 7.28 1.84 -7.02
C MET A 117 6.25 1.98 -5.89
N PHE A 118 6.67 2.47 -4.73
CA PHE A 118 5.79 2.67 -3.59
C PHE A 118 4.65 3.65 -3.91
N LEU A 119 4.98 4.83 -4.45
CA LEU A 119 3.97 5.84 -4.79
C LEU A 119 3.00 5.37 -5.89
N SER A 120 3.48 4.66 -6.91
CA SER A 120 2.61 4.04 -7.92
C SER A 120 1.64 3.04 -7.29
N ARG A 121 2.08 2.25 -6.31
CA ARG A 121 1.24 1.28 -5.58
C ARG A 121 0.28 1.98 -4.63
N TYR A 122 0.73 3.03 -3.95
CA TYR A 122 -0.11 3.86 -3.09
C TYR A 122 -1.27 4.46 -3.90
N ASN A 123 -0.99 5.02 -5.08
CA ASN A 123 -2.03 5.52 -5.97
C ASN A 123 -3.00 4.41 -6.39
N ARG A 124 -2.48 3.22 -6.68
CA ARG A 124 -3.29 2.06 -7.06
C ARG A 124 -4.24 1.60 -5.96
N VAL A 125 -3.84 1.67 -4.68
CA VAL A 125 -4.73 1.37 -3.54
C VAL A 125 -5.94 2.30 -3.50
N ALA A 126 -5.78 3.57 -3.88
CA ALA A 126 -6.90 4.51 -3.93
C ALA A 126 -7.86 4.29 -5.10
N LEU A 127 -7.42 3.59 -6.14
CA LEU A 127 -8.18 3.35 -7.37
C LEU A 127 -8.87 1.98 -7.36
N GLU A 128 -8.36 1.03 -6.58
CA GLU A 128 -8.90 -0.33 -6.48
C GLU A 128 -9.71 -0.50 -5.19
N PRO A 129 -10.86 -1.20 -5.23
CA PRO A 129 -11.74 -1.42 -4.09
C PRO A 129 -11.22 -2.54 -3.16
N LEU A 130 -10.02 -2.38 -2.60
CA LEU A 130 -9.46 -3.34 -1.65
C LEU A 130 -10.24 -3.34 -0.33
N GLN A 131 -10.62 -4.52 0.13
CA GLN A 131 -11.31 -4.73 1.40
C GLN A 131 -10.34 -5.33 2.43
N VAL A 132 -10.22 -4.71 3.60
CA VAL A 132 -9.26 -5.06 4.64
C VAL A 132 -9.99 -5.50 5.89
N ARG A 133 -9.67 -6.68 6.39
CA ARG A 133 -10.07 -7.14 7.73
C ARG A 133 -8.86 -7.29 8.61
N LEU A 134 -8.80 -6.49 9.68
CA LEU A 134 -7.75 -6.61 10.70
C LEU A 134 -8.01 -7.85 11.57
N ILE A 135 -6.96 -8.61 11.86
CA ILE A 135 -7.00 -9.82 12.69
C ILE A 135 -5.84 -9.80 13.69
N PRO A 136 -5.87 -10.57 14.80
CA PRO A 136 -4.81 -10.53 15.81
C PRO A 136 -3.40 -10.81 15.24
N GLN A 137 -3.31 -11.60 14.17
CA GLN A 137 -2.03 -11.98 13.54
C GLN A 137 -1.62 -11.06 12.37
N GLY A 138 -2.37 -9.99 12.05
CA GLY A 138 -2.10 -9.10 10.92
C GLY A 138 -3.36 -8.57 10.24
N ALA A 139 -3.43 -8.68 8.92
CA ALA A 139 -4.61 -8.28 8.14
C ALA A 139 -4.87 -9.23 6.97
N VAL A 140 -6.14 -9.46 6.68
CA VAL A 140 -6.58 -10.14 5.45
C VAL A 140 -7.06 -9.07 4.47
N VAL A 141 -6.49 -9.07 3.28
CA VAL A 141 -6.83 -8.12 2.22
C VAL A 141 -7.44 -8.87 1.06
N TRP A 142 -8.69 -8.52 0.75
CA TRP A 142 -9.45 -9.04 -0.38
C TRP A 142 -9.43 -8.03 -1.53
N ASN A 143 -9.09 -8.49 -2.73
CA ASN A 143 -9.24 -7.74 -3.96
C ASN A 143 -10.43 -8.33 -4.74
N PRO A 144 -11.58 -7.65 -4.79
CA PRO A 144 -12.78 -8.18 -5.45
C PRO A 144 -12.62 -8.24 -6.97
N ASP A 145 -11.90 -7.30 -7.59
CA ASP A 145 -11.72 -7.25 -9.05
C ASP A 145 -10.93 -8.47 -9.58
N HIS A 146 -10.02 -9.00 -8.78
CA HIS A 146 -9.17 -10.13 -9.14
C HIS A 146 -9.55 -11.43 -8.44
N HIS A 147 -10.56 -11.40 -7.57
CA HIS A 147 -10.95 -12.52 -6.72
C HIS A 147 -9.78 -13.15 -5.94
N THR A 148 -8.87 -12.31 -5.41
CA THR A 148 -7.67 -12.77 -4.69
C THR A 148 -7.66 -12.34 -3.23
N LEU A 149 -7.19 -13.25 -2.37
CA LEU A 149 -7.05 -13.03 -0.94
C LEU A 149 -5.58 -13.06 -0.54
N SER A 150 -5.13 -12.05 0.20
CA SER A 150 -3.75 -11.91 0.66
C SER A 150 -3.70 -11.72 2.18
N LEU A 151 -2.81 -12.45 2.85
CA LEU A 151 -2.53 -12.29 4.27
C LEU A 151 -1.29 -11.41 4.45
N VAL A 152 -1.46 -10.30 5.16
CA VAL A 152 -0.42 -9.35 5.52
C VAL A 152 -0.04 -9.56 6.98
N LYS A 153 1.26 -9.79 7.23
CA LYS A 153 1.86 -9.93 8.57
C LYS A 153 3.08 -9.01 8.68
N SER A 154 3.66 -8.91 9.87
CA SER A 154 4.92 -8.16 10.09
C SER A 154 6.06 -8.60 9.16
N GLY A 155 6.12 -9.89 8.81
CA GLY A 155 7.13 -10.44 7.92
C GLY A 155 6.88 -10.26 6.42
N GLY A 156 5.74 -9.69 6.00
CA GLY A 156 5.42 -9.48 4.59
C GLY A 156 3.98 -9.82 4.21
N CYS A 157 3.76 -10.10 2.92
CA CYS A 157 2.45 -10.39 2.35
C CYS A 157 2.48 -11.68 1.54
N THR A 158 1.42 -12.49 1.62
CA THR A 158 1.29 -13.74 0.85
C THR A 158 0.86 -13.54 -0.60
N CYS A 159 0.95 -12.32 -1.14
CA CYS A 159 0.52 -12.08 -2.51
C CYS A 159 1.49 -12.74 -3.50
N GLU A 160 0.95 -13.36 -4.54
CA GLU A 160 1.73 -14.14 -5.52
C GLU A 160 2.65 -13.30 -6.41
N ASP A 161 2.55 -11.96 -6.33
CA ASP A 161 3.38 -11.09 -7.15
C ASP A 161 4.84 -11.14 -6.68
N TRP A 162 5.60 -12.00 -7.36
CA TRP A 162 7.03 -12.24 -7.15
C TRP A 162 7.86 -10.94 -7.23
N ARG A 163 7.38 -9.93 -7.97
CA ARG A 163 8.04 -8.61 -8.06
C ARG A 163 8.00 -7.85 -6.73
N TYR A 164 7.14 -8.25 -5.80
CA TYR A 164 6.97 -7.60 -4.50
C TYR A 164 7.58 -8.37 -3.33
N ARG A 165 8.21 -9.54 -3.54
CA ARG A 165 8.83 -10.29 -2.43
C ARG A 165 9.89 -9.49 -1.67
N GLN A 166 10.52 -8.52 -2.32
CA GLN A 166 11.53 -7.64 -1.72
C GLN A 166 11.09 -6.18 -1.57
N THR A 167 9.82 -5.84 -1.87
CA THR A 167 9.33 -4.46 -1.83
C THR A 167 7.90 -4.36 -1.29
N ILE A 168 7.48 -3.20 -0.81
CA ILE A 168 6.15 -3.01 -0.21
C ILE A 168 5.04 -3.20 -1.25
N CYS A 169 4.17 -4.21 -1.09
CA CYS A 169 3.06 -4.45 -2.02
C CYS A 169 1.84 -3.57 -1.71
N LYS A 170 0.89 -3.49 -2.65
CA LYS A 170 -0.36 -2.71 -2.46
C LYS A 170 -1.21 -3.19 -1.27
N HIS A 171 -1.18 -4.48 -0.95
CA HIS A 171 -1.94 -5.04 0.18
C HIS A 171 -1.36 -4.59 1.53
N GLN A 172 -0.02 -4.48 1.65
CA GLN A 172 0.61 -3.91 2.85
C GLN A 172 0.23 -2.44 3.03
N ILE A 173 0.16 -1.69 1.93
CA ILE A 173 -0.28 -0.28 1.96
C ILE A 173 -1.73 -0.19 2.41
N ALA A 174 -2.63 -0.97 1.82
CA ALA A 174 -4.05 -1.00 2.20
C ALA A 174 -4.22 -1.37 3.68
N ALA A 175 -3.57 -2.43 4.14
CA ALA A 175 -3.60 -2.86 5.54
C ALA A 175 -3.10 -1.77 6.49
N GLN A 176 -1.99 -1.10 6.16
CA GLN A 176 -1.44 -0.03 6.99
C GLN A 176 -2.37 1.18 7.06
N LEU A 177 -2.99 1.56 5.94
CA LEU A 177 -3.88 2.71 5.89
C LEU A 177 -5.14 2.53 6.76
N CYS A 178 -5.69 1.31 6.85
CA CYS A 178 -6.80 1.00 7.77
C CYS A 178 -6.37 0.91 9.25
N GLN A 179 -5.07 0.86 9.55
CA GLN A 179 -4.55 0.90 10.92
C GLN A 179 -4.17 2.31 11.37
N MET A 180 -3.96 3.22 10.42
CA MET A 180 -3.64 4.61 10.72
C MET A 180 -4.92 5.34 11.14
N PRO A 181 -4.85 6.23 12.14
CA PRO A 181 -6.01 7.04 12.50
C PRO A 181 -6.50 7.83 11.28
N SER A 182 -7.81 7.82 11.08
CA SER A 182 -8.45 8.72 10.12
C SER A 182 -8.32 10.14 10.67
N ASN A 183 -7.58 11.00 9.98
CA ASN A 183 -7.57 12.43 10.24
C ASN A 183 -8.78 13.09 9.57
#